data_AF-A0A6P2BP31-F1
#
_entry.id   AF-A0A6P2BP31-F1
#
_cell.length_a   1.000
_cell.length_b   1.000
_cell.length_c   1.000
_cell.angle_alpha   90.00
_cell.angle_beta   90.00
_cell.angle_gamma   90.00
#
_symmetry.space_group_name_H-M   'P 1'
#
loop_
_entity.id
_entity.type
_entity.pdbx_description
1 polymer ?
#
loop_
_entity_poly.entity_id
_entity_poly.type
_entity_poly.pdbx_seq_one_letter_code
_entity_poly.pdbx_strand_id
1 'polypeptide(L)'
;MQLPKATRDVIKQEEEIGGFLEQSRISEKNLERLRVLAASDQRRIAERAALVIEVAQVRPFKKRRLAVLARERRDLLDALERAGLLDPDRIGDFNL
;
A
#
# COMPACT_ATOMS: atom_id res chain seq x y z
N MET A 1 28.30 -2.86 9.09
CA MET A 1 27.36 -2.71 10.23
C MET A 1 26.08 -3.46 9.91
N GLN A 2 25.57 -4.26 10.85
CA GLN A 2 24.35 -5.03 10.68
C GLN A 2 23.17 -4.20 11.24
N LEU A 3 22.18 -3.88 10.41
CA LEU A 3 20.97 -3.17 10.87
C LEU A 3 20.30 -3.97 12.01
N PRO A 4 19.84 -3.29 13.09
CA PRO A 4 19.09 -3.95 14.15
C PRO A 4 17.87 -4.70 13.60
N LYS A 5 17.54 -5.84 14.21
CA LYS A 5 16.45 -6.73 13.75
C LYS A 5 15.13 -5.98 13.57
N ALA A 6 14.77 -5.14 14.54
CA ALA A 6 13.54 -4.33 14.47
C ALA A 6 13.50 -3.41 13.24
N THR A 7 14.61 -2.78 12.88
CA THR A 7 14.70 -1.92 11.69
C THR A 7 14.54 -2.73 10.40
N ARG A 8 15.11 -3.93 10.35
CA ARG A 8 14.96 -4.84 9.20
C ARG A 8 13.52 -5.32 9.04
N ASP A 9 12.84 -5.60 10.14
CA ASP A 9 11.46 -6.07 10.12
C ASP A 9 10.51 -4.97 9.62
N VAL A 10 10.73 -3.71 10.03
CA VAL A 10 9.99 -2.56 9.50
C VAL A 10 10.18 -2.42 7.99
N ILE A 11 11.43 -2.46 7.49
CA ILE A 11 11.70 -2.35 6.05
C ILE A 11 10.98 -3.46 5.26
N LYS A 12 11.08 -4.71 5.73
CA LYS A 12 10.40 -5.84 5.08
C LYS A 12 8.88 -5.69 5.07
N GLN A 13 8.30 -5.21 6.17
CA GLN A 13 6.86 -4.98 6.27
C GLN A 13 6.41 -3.84 5.34
N GLU A 14 7.22 -2.79 5.19
CA GLU A 14 6.94 -1.71 4.24
C GLU A 14 6.96 -2.21 2.79
N GLU A 15 7.98 -2.99 2.43
CA GLU A 15 8.07 -3.63 1.11
C GLU A 15 6.91 -4.60 0.87
N GLU A 16 6.52 -5.38 1.89
CA GLU A 16 5.36 -6.29 1.84
C GLU A 16 4.06 -5.51 1.56
N ILE A 17 3.82 -4.42 2.30
CA ILE A 17 2.62 -3.58 2.14
C ILE A 17 2.57 -2.97 0.73
N GLY A 18 3.67 -2.36 0.27
CA GLY A 18 3.75 -1.81 -1.08
C GLY A 18 3.56 -2.87 -2.15
N GLY A 19 4.13 -4.07 -1.95
CA GLY A 19 4.00 -5.19 -2.86
C GLY A 19 2.56 -5.65 -3.10
N PHE A 20 1.63 -5.45 -2.14
CA PHE A 20 0.22 -5.77 -2.37
C PHE A 20 -0.45 -4.86 -3.41
N LEU A 21 -0.01 -3.61 -3.54
CA LEU A 21 -0.50 -2.71 -4.58
C LEU A 21 -0.06 -3.17 -5.98
N GLU A 22 1.05 -3.89 -6.09
CA GLU A 22 1.53 -4.37 -7.38
C GLU A 22 0.81 -5.61 -7.91
N GLN A 23 0.10 -6.33 -7.05
CA GLN A 23 -0.66 -7.52 -7.42
C GLN A 23 -1.89 -7.17 -8.27
N SER A 24 -2.23 -8.08 -9.18
CA SER A 24 -3.40 -7.95 -10.06
C SER A 24 -4.70 -7.77 -9.29
N ARG A 25 -4.80 -8.36 -8.09
CA ARG A 25 -5.89 -8.20 -7.13
C ARG A 25 -5.33 -8.25 -5.71
N ILE A 26 -5.76 -7.33 -4.86
CA ILE A 26 -5.59 -7.45 -3.41
C ILE A 26 -6.59 -8.51 -2.92
N SER A 27 -6.09 -9.70 -2.59
CA SER A 27 -6.91 -10.86 -2.19
C SER A 27 -7.42 -10.75 -0.76
N GLU A 28 -8.38 -11.60 -0.36
CA GLU A 28 -8.81 -11.69 1.05
C GLU A 28 -7.66 -12.06 1.98
N LYS A 29 -6.75 -12.95 1.55
CA LYS A 29 -5.53 -13.29 2.30
C LYS A 29 -4.62 -12.08 2.49
N ASN A 30 -4.51 -11.20 1.48
CA ASN A 30 -3.76 -9.96 1.61
C ASN A 30 -4.44 -9.03 2.63
N LEU A 31 -5.78 -8.95 2.62
CA LEU A 31 -6.54 -8.15 3.58
C LEU A 31 -6.38 -8.65 5.02
N GLU A 32 -6.42 -9.96 5.25
CA GLU A 32 -6.11 -10.56 6.56
C GLU A 32 -4.72 -10.16 7.03
N ARG A 33 -3.71 -10.28 6.16
CA ARG A 33 -2.34 -9.87 6.47
C ARG A 33 -2.23 -8.37 6.74
N LEU A 34 -2.87 -7.54 5.95
CA LEU A 34 -2.90 -6.09 6.13
C LEU A 34 -3.58 -5.70 7.44
N ARG A 35 -4.65 -6.37 7.87
CA ARG A 35 -5.30 -6.10 9.16
C ARG A 35 -4.35 -6.38 10.33
N VAL A 36 -3.55 -7.43 10.25
CA VAL A 36 -2.50 -7.71 11.25
C VAL A 36 -1.46 -6.59 11.28
N LEU A 37 -1.02 -6.10 10.11
CA LEU A 37 -0.05 -5.00 10.02
C LEU A 37 -0.63 -3.66 10.46
N ALA A 38 -1.92 -3.41 10.22
CA ALA A 38 -2.64 -2.23 10.66
C ALA A 38 -2.71 -2.12 12.19
N ALA A 39 -2.58 -3.23 12.91
CA ALA A 39 -2.53 -3.28 14.36
C ALA A 39 -1.10 -3.19 14.94
N SER A 40 -0.09 -2.87 14.13
CA SER A 40 1.30 -2.74 14.59
C SER A 40 1.51 -1.52 15.49
N ASP A 41 2.34 -1.67 16.52
CA ASP A 41 2.83 -0.54 17.34
C ASP A 41 3.70 0.44 16.52
N GLN A 42 4.23 -0.02 15.38
CA GLN A 42 4.96 0.84 14.46
C GLN A 42 3.97 1.65 13.64
N ARG A 43 3.74 2.90 14.05
CA ARG A 43 2.80 3.83 13.40
C ARG A 43 2.90 3.85 11.88
N ARG A 44 4.12 3.86 11.33
CA ARG A 44 4.36 3.87 9.87
C ARG A 44 3.84 2.62 9.16
N ILE A 45 3.96 1.45 9.79
CA ILE A 45 3.42 0.18 9.27
C ILE A 45 1.90 0.19 9.37
N ALA A 46 1.37 0.60 10.51
CA ALA A 46 -0.06 0.64 10.77
C ALA A 46 -0.80 1.55 9.78
N GLU A 47 -0.32 2.78 9.59
CA GLU A 47 -0.88 3.77 8.67
C GLU A 47 -0.84 3.28 7.22
N ARG A 48 0.30 2.76 6.76
CA ARG A 48 0.44 2.26 5.38
C ARG A 48 -0.48 1.07 5.12
N ALA A 49 -0.58 0.13 6.06
CA ALA A 49 -1.47 -1.02 5.92
C ALA A 49 -2.94 -0.60 5.87
N ALA A 50 -3.35 0.36 6.70
CA ALA A 50 -4.71 0.91 6.66
C ALA A 50 -5.05 1.56 5.31
N LEU A 51 -4.12 2.34 4.73
CA LEU A 51 -4.32 2.93 3.39
C LEU A 51 -4.52 1.85 2.32
N VAL A 52 -3.73 0.78 2.32
CA VAL A 52 -3.87 -0.30 1.34
C VAL A 52 -5.20 -1.06 1.52
N ILE A 53 -5.70 -1.18 2.76
CA ILE A 53 -7.05 -1.73 3.02
C ILE A 53 -8.13 -0.83 2.39
N GLU A 54 -8.07 0.49 2.61
CA GLU A 54 -9.03 1.43 1.99
C GLU A 54 -9.00 1.35 0.46
N VAL A 55 -7.81 1.25 -0.12
CA VAL A 55 -7.65 1.05 -1.57
C VAL A 55 -8.34 -0.22 -2.04
N ALA A 56 -8.21 -1.32 -1.29
CA ALA A 56 -8.84 -2.58 -1.62
C ALA A 56 -10.38 -2.53 -1.49
N GLN A 57 -10.92 -1.70 -0.59
CA GLN A 57 -12.37 -1.48 -0.46
C GLN A 57 -12.92 -0.71 -1.66
N VAL A 58 -12.18 0.29 -2.15
CA VAL A 58 -12.58 1.06 -3.34
C VAL A 58 -12.39 0.24 -4.62
N ARG A 59 -11.20 -0.33 -4.79
CA ARG A 59 -10.81 -1.06 -6.00
C ARG A 59 -9.70 -2.09 -5.75
N PRO A 60 -10.06 -3.36 -5.47
CA PRO A 60 -9.07 -4.39 -5.17
C PRO A 60 -8.25 -4.79 -6.40
N PHE A 61 -8.80 -4.69 -7.61
CA PHE A 61 -8.13 -5.03 -8.86
C PHE A 61 -7.20 -3.91 -9.35
N LYS A 62 -5.99 -4.25 -9.80
CA LYS A 62 -4.97 -3.30 -10.30
C LYS A 62 -5.46 -2.51 -11.51
N LYS A 63 -6.18 -3.17 -12.42
CA LYS A 63 -6.68 -2.53 -13.65
C LYS A 63 -7.55 -1.34 -13.30
N ARG A 64 -7.09 -0.15 -13.71
CA ARG A 64 -7.70 1.17 -13.49
C ARG A 64 -7.78 1.61 -12.03
N ARG A 65 -7.04 0.99 -11.11
CA ARG A 65 -7.08 1.36 -9.69
C ARG A 65 -6.78 2.84 -9.47
N LEU A 66 -5.65 3.33 -9.99
CA LEU A 66 -5.26 4.73 -9.85
C LEU A 66 -6.27 5.68 -10.51
N ALA A 67 -6.78 5.34 -11.69
CA ALA A 67 -7.81 6.14 -12.35
C ALA A 67 -9.13 6.23 -11.55
N VAL A 68 -9.54 5.12 -10.90
CA VAL A 68 -10.70 5.11 -10.01
C VAL A 68 -10.44 5.95 -8.76
N LEU A 69 -9.26 5.81 -8.14
CA LEU A 69 -8.88 6.63 -6.99
C LEU A 69 -8.85 8.12 -7.35
N ALA A 70 -8.20 8.51 -8.45
CA ALA A 70 -8.16 9.90 -8.91
C ALA A 70 -9.56 10.50 -9.12
N ARG A 71 -10.51 9.68 -9.60
CA ARG A 71 -11.89 10.10 -9.87
C ARG A 71 -12.77 10.15 -8.62
N GLU A 72 -12.64 9.18 -7.73
CA GLU A 72 -13.64 8.92 -6.67
C GLU A 72 -13.10 9.13 -5.25
N ARG A 73 -11.78 8.97 -5.06
CA ARG A 73 -11.10 9.03 -3.76
C ARG A 73 -9.73 9.68 -3.90
N ARG A 74 -9.71 10.93 -4.39
CA ARG A 74 -8.48 11.70 -4.60
C ARG A 74 -7.72 11.93 -3.29
N ASP A 75 -8.45 12.06 -2.18
CA ASP A 75 -7.91 12.08 -0.82
C ASP A 75 -7.03 10.85 -0.52
N LEU A 76 -7.48 9.66 -0.93
CA LEU A 76 -6.76 8.41 -0.75
C LEU A 76 -5.57 8.31 -1.69
N LEU A 77 -5.71 8.78 -2.94
CA LEU A 77 -4.59 8.84 -3.88
C LEU A 77 -3.45 9.70 -3.32
N ASP A 78 -3.77 10.93 -2.90
CA ASP A 78 -2.78 11.85 -2.32
C ASP A 78 -2.17 11.26 -1.03
N ALA A 79 -2.93 10.50 -0.24
CA ALA A 79 -2.42 9.82 0.94
C ALA A 79 -1.40 8.72 0.59
N LEU A 80 -1.63 7.95 -0.48
CA LEU A 80 -0.67 6.96 -0.97
C LEU A 80 0.62 7.61 -1.46
N GLU A 81 0.52 8.74 -2.18
CA GLU A 81 1.69 9.52 -2.62
C GLU A 81 2.51 10.01 -1.44
N ARG A 82 1.86 10.67 -0.46
CA ARG A 82 2.53 11.14 0.76
C ARG A 82 3.15 10.01 1.58
N ALA A 83 2.52 8.83 1.57
CA ALA A 83 3.04 7.65 2.26
C ALA A 83 4.21 6.99 1.51
N GLY A 84 4.54 7.42 0.29
CA GLY A 84 5.56 6.80 -0.56
C GLY A 84 5.18 5.39 -1.01
N LEU A 85 3.88 5.12 -1.14
CA LEU A 85 3.33 3.83 -1.60
C LEU A 85 3.09 3.79 -3.11
N LEU A 86 3.22 4.94 -3.78
CA LEU A 86 3.24 5.04 -5.23
C LEU A 86 4.68 5.31 -5.65
N ASP A 87 5.21 4.42 -6.47
CA ASP A 87 6.58 4.50 -6.97
C ASP A 87 6.55 5.15 -8.37
N PRO A 88 7.02 6.39 -8.55
CA PRO A 88 7.00 7.07 -9.83
C PRO A 88 7.77 6.32 -10.93
N ASP A 89 8.79 5.53 -10.58
CA ASP A 89 9.57 4.75 -11.54
C ASP A 89 8.86 3.46 -12.02
N ARG A 90 7.71 3.12 -11.41
CA ARG A 90 6.84 2.00 -11.83
C ARG A 90 5.53 2.44 -12.47
N ILE A 91 5.25 3.75 -12.52
CA ILE A 91 4.10 4.36 -13.24
C ILE A 91 4.46 4.53 -14.73
N GLY A 92 5.08 3.51 -15.33
CA GLY A 92 5.42 3.53 -16.77
C GLY A 92 4.21 3.41 -17.71
N ASP A 93 3.02 3.08 -17.20
CA ASP A 93 1.88 2.68 -18.04
C ASP A 93 0.56 3.43 -17.76
N PHE A 94 0.55 4.45 -16.90
CA PHE A 94 -0.64 5.25 -16.63
C PHE A 94 -0.44 6.66 -17.16
N ASN A 95 -0.77 6.87 -18.44
CA ASN A 95 -1.16 8.20 -18.90
C ASN A 95 -2.37 8.63 -18.05
N LEU A 96 -2.11 9.51 -17.09
CA LEU A 96 -3.13 10.33 -16.42
C LEU A 96 -3.81 11.26 -17.44
#